data_AF-A0A1D3TZD4-F1
#
_entry.id   AF-A0A1D3TZD4-F1
#
_cell.length_a   1.000
_cell.length_b   1.000
_cell.length_c   1.000
_cell.angle_alpha   90.00
_cell.angle_beta   90.00
_cell.angle_gamma   90.00
#
_symmetry.space_group_name_H-M   'P 1'
#
loop_
_entity.id
_entity.type
_entity.pdbx_description
1 polymer ?
#
loop_
_entity_poly.entity_id
_entity_poly.type
_entity_poly.pdbx_seq_one_letter_code
_entity_poly.pdbx_strand_id
1 'polypeptide(L)'
;MTYFSELSKYKYMWEKEINTFNVGWLEGEGFPRGIVPDGFIKNLWEYVKYPVFMTRGFHKNIELDGEKTRIIVNCQGYTIRLGNAEIRVVDSKNDKIYASPNLIMHYIVNHNYLPPNEFIDAVMLGPKPNSEKYGSVISSIICDNERKFRGSDYCLYCGSNKTYYGFSHRNDNDESDSKILITSYKETDTVNKLKENTLQDKICLECGKRFTVPY
;
A
#
# COMPACT_ATOMS: atom_id res chain seq x y z
N MET A 1 -11.38 -16.08 -2.67
CA MET A 1 -10.96 -14.86 -3.38
C MET A 1 -11.76 -13.71 -2.82
N THR A 2 -11.18 -12.51 -2.76
CA THR A 2 -11.82 -11.34 -2.14
C THR A 2 -12.15 -10.31 -3.21
N TYR A 3 -13.42 -10.23 -3.60
CA TYR A 3 -13.94 -9.20 -4.50
C TYR A 3 -14.80 -8.21 -3.72
N PHE A 4 -14.63 -6.93 -3.99
CA PHE A 4 -15.55 -5.89 -3.55
C PHE A 4 -15.84 -4.94 -4.70
N SER A 5 -17.13 -4.61 -4.88
CA SER A 5 -17.52 -3.63 -5.88
C SER A 5 -16.85 -2.28 -5.62
N GLU A 6 -16.42 -1.62 -6.68
CA GLU A 6 -15.86 -0.27 -6.64
C GLU A 6 -16.76 0.69 -5.87
N LEU A 7 -16.16 1.51 -5.01
CA LEU A 7 -16.82 2.50 -4.15
C LEU A 7 -17.88 1.93 -3.20
N SER A 8 -17.94 0.61 -3.01
CA SER A 8 -18.73 0.02 -1.92
C SER A 8 -18.09 0.31 -0.57
N LYS A 9 -18.87 0.34 0.50
CA LYS A 9 -18.33 0.51 1.87
C LYS A 9 -17.36 -0.62 2.19
N TYR A 10 -16.20 -0.27 2.74
CA TYR A 10 -15.18 -1.22 3.17
C TYR A 10 -15.68 -2.08 4.33
N LYS A 11 -15.47 -3.41 4.23
CA LYS A 11 -15.93 -4.40 5.23
C LYS A 11 -14.96 -5.58 5.41
N TYR A 12 -13.75 -5.54 4.85
CA TYR A 12 -12.91 -6.74 4.77
C TYR A 12 -12.29 -7.12 6.11
N MET A 13 -11.45 -6.24 6.66
CA MET A 13 -10.75 -6.54 7.90
C MET A 13 -11.51 -6.05 9.14
N TRP A 14 -12.18 -4.90 9.06
CA TRP A 14 -12.93 -4.32 10.17
C TRP A 14 -14.18 -3.58 9.70
N GLU A 15 -15.30 -3.78 10.40
CA GLU A 15 -16.60 -3.19 10.06
C GLU A 15 -16.74 -1.71 10.48
N LYS A 16 -15.79 -1.17 11.24
CA LYS A 16 -15.88 0.15 11.89
C LYS A 16 -15.14 1.29 11.17
N GLU A 17 -14.50 1.06 10.04
CA GLU A 17 -13.85 2.15 9.29
C GLU A 17 -14.91 3.09 8.69
N ILE A 18 -15.13 4.24 9.35
CA ILE A 18 -16.09 5.26 8.91
C ILE A 18 -15.59 5.89 7.61
N ASN A 19 -16.51 6.19 6.69
CA ASN A 19 -16.25 6.82 5.39
C ASN A 19 -15.16 6.16 4.54
N THR A 20 -14.97 4.84 4.70
CA THR A 20 -13.98 4.08 3.95
C THR A 20 -14.63 3.24 2.84
N PHE A 21 -14.08 3.32 1.63
CA PHE A 21 -14.64 2.74 0.41
C PHE A 21 -13.65 1.84 -0.32
N ASN A 22 -14.11 0.72 -0.84
CA ASN A 22 -13.30 -0.25 -1.59
C ASN A 22 -12.92 0.28 -2.98
N VAL A 23 -11.67 0.12 -3.36
CA VAL A 23 -11.19 0.33 -4.74
C VAL A 23 -10.18 -0.76 -5.11
N GLY A 24 -10.24 -1.30 -6.33
CA GLY A 24 -9.20 -2.20 -6.84
C GLY A 24 -9.22 -3.63 -6.27
N TRP A 25 -10.32 -4.04 -5.62
CA TRP A 25 -10.55 -5.42 -5.17
C TRP A 25 -11.12 -6.28 -6.30
N LEU A 26 -10.31 -6.47 -7.34
CA LEU A 26 -10.73 -7.06 -8.61
C LEU A 26 -10.68 -8.59 -8.62
N GLU A 27 -11.58 -9.18 -9.39
CA GLU A 27 -11.66 -10.59 -9.77
C GLU A 27 -12.10 -10.68 -11.25
N GLY A 28 -11.62 -11.70 -11.96
CA GLY A 28 -11.84 -11.87 -13.40
C GLY A 28 -11.31 -10.71 -14.26
N GLU A 29 -11.91 -10.50 -15.44
CA GLU A 29 -11.45 -9.49 -16.41
C GLU A 29 -12.41 -8.30 -16.61
N GLY A 30 -13.53 -8.28 -15.88
CA GLY A 30 -14.68 -7.40 -16.10
C GLY A 30 -14.57 -5.98 -15.54
N PHE A 31 -13.38 -5.37 -15.53
CA PHE A 31 -13.15 -4.03 -14.98
C PHE A 31 -12.85 -2.98 -16.08
N PRO A 32 -13.09 -1.68 -15.78
CA PRO A 32 -12.76 -0.59 -16.70
C PRO A 32 -11.26 -0.58 -17.03
N ARG A 33 -10.93 -0.35 -18.30
CA ARG A 33 -9.55 -0.21 -18.75
C ARG A 33 -9.32 1.14 -19.40
N GLY A 34 -8.12 1.69 -19.23
CA GLY A 34 -7.78 3.00 -19.77
C GLY A 34 -6.43 3.50 -19.29
N ILE A 35 -6.16 4.77 -19.61
CA ILE A 35 -4.91 5.44 -19.29
C ILE A 35 -5.15 6.31 -18.06
N VAL A 36 -4.33 6.12 -17.02
CA VAL A 36 -4.32 6.99 -15.84
C VAL A 36 -3.53 8.27 -16.13
N PRO A 37 -3.83 9.40 -15.47
CA PRO A 37 -3.13 10.65 -15.69
C PRO A 37 -1.62 10.56 -15.44
N ASP A 38 -0.85 11.43 -16.09
CA ASP A 38 0.59 11.52 -15.88
C ASP A 38 0.93 11.77 -14.41
N GLY A 39 1.96 11.08 -13.92
CA GLY A 39 2.38 11.14 -12.52
C GLY A 39 1.49 10.36 -11.54
N PHE A 40 0.35 9.80 -11.96
CA PHE A 40 -0.51 8.99 -11.09
C PHE A 40 0.24 7.79 -10.50
N ILE A 41 0.96 7.01 -11.32
CA ILE A 41 1.70 5.84 -10.85
C ILE A 41 2.76 6.22 -9.80
N LYS A 42 3.47 7.33 -10.01
CA LYS A 42 4.45 7.87 -9.05
C LYS A 42 3.79 8.26 -7.74
N ASN A 43 2.60 8.85 -7.78
CA ASN A 43 1.85 9.22 -6.58
C ASN A 43 1.27 8.00 -5.86
N LEU A 44 0.74 7.01 -6.60
CA LEU A 44 0.24 5.75 -6.05
C LEU A 44 1.36 4.96 -5.35
N TRP A 45 2.57 5.00 -5.93
CA TRP A 45 3.75 4.37 -5.36
C TRP A 45 4.03 4.81 -3.92
N GLU A 46 3.84 6.09 -3.61
CA GLU A 46 4.01 6.58 -2.24
C GLU A 46 3.09 5.84 -1.27
N TYR A 47 1.86 5.50 -1.64
CA TYR A 47 0.96 4.70 -0.80
C TYR A 47 1.37 3.24 -0.72
N VAL A 48 1.82 2.64 -1.83
CA VAL A 48 2.27 1.24 -1.89
C VAL A 48 3.51 0.99 -1.02
N LYS A 49 4.39 1.99 -0.87
CA LYS A 49 5.53 1.93 0.06
C LYS A 49 5.12 1.80 1.53
N TYR A 50 3.90 2.20 1.88
CA TYR A 50 3.41 2.23 3.26
C TYR A 50 2.10 1.47 3.40
N PRO A 51 2.13 0.15 3.16
CA PRO A 51 0.93 -0.64 3.28
C PRO A 51 0.49 -0.76 4.74
N VAL A 52 -0.81 -0.94 4.92
CA VAL A 52 -1.46 -1.29 6.19
C VAL A 52 -1.99 -2.71 6.10
N PHE A 53 -2.27 -3.31 7.25
CA PHE A 53 -3.08 -4.54 7.35
C PHE A 53 -2.55 -5.72 6.55
N MET A 54 -1.22 -5.92 6.59
CA MET A 54 -0.59 -7.06 5.95
C MET A 54 -1.12 -8.39 6.51
N THR A 55 -1.30 -9.34 5.61
CA THR A 55 -1.74 -10.70 5.92
C THR A 55 -0.68 -11.71 5.45
N ARG A 56 -0.87 -12.97 5.84
CA ARG A 56 -0.02 -14.09 5.35
C ARG A 56 -0.43 -14.56 3.96
N GLY A 57 -1.65 -14.24 3.54
CA GLY A 57 -2.20 -14.64 2.23
C GLY A 57 -1.87 -13.62 1.15
N PHE A 58 -2.10 -14.01 -0.10
CA PHE A 58 -1.95 -13.14 -1.27
C PHE A 58 -3.28 -13.09 -2.02
N HIS A 59 -3.82 -11.90 -2.20
CA HIS A 59 -4.84 -11.66 -3.21
C HIS A 59 -4.25 -11.95 -4.58
N LYS A 60 -4.99 -12.68 -5.41
CA LYS A 60 -4.59 -13.07 -6.75
C LYS A 60 -5.81 -13.05 -7.66
N ASN A 61 -5.57 -12.75 -8.94
CA ASN A 61 -6.54 -12.92 -10.00
C ASN A 61 -6.04 -14.02 -10.93
N ILE A 62 -6.63 -15.21 -10.81
CA ILE A 62 -6.17 -16.40 -11.53
C ILE A 62 -6.45 -16.27 -13.03
N GLU A 63 -7.53 -15.60 -13.42
CA GLU A 63 -7.89 -15.43 -14.83
C GLU A 63 -6.84 -14.58 -15.57
N LEU A 64 -6.37 -13.51 -14.94
CA LEU A 64 -5.37 -12.62 -15.52
C LEU A 64 -3.94 -13.15 -15.43
N ASP A 65 -3.56 -13.70 -14.28
CA ASP A 65 -2.17 -13.99 -13.94
C ASP A 65 -1.85 -15.49 -13.79
N GLY A 66 -2.85 -16.36 -13.90
CA GLY A 66 -2.76 -17.80 -13.63
C GLY A 66 -2.59 -18.11 -12.13
N GLU A 67 -2.04 -19.28 -11.81
CA GLU A 67 -1.80 -19.70 -10.42
C GLU A 67 -0.65 -18.95 -9.71
N LYS A 68 -0.17 -17.83 -10.28
CA LYS A 68 0.92 -17.05 -9.72
C LYS A 68 0.49 -16.41 -8.41
N THR A 69 1.34 -16.55 -7.40
CA THR A 69 1.10 -16.04 -6.04
C THR A 69 2.08 -14.94 -5.61
N ARG A 70 3.04 -14.60 -6.48
CA ARG A 70 4.13 -13.67 -6.19
C ARG A 70 4.24 -12.62 -7.27
N ILE A 71 3.84 -11.40 -6.91
CA ILE A 71 3.97 -10.21 -7.75
C ILE A 71 4.89 -9.25 -6.99
N ILE A 72 6.03 -8.90 -7.58
CA ILE A 72 7.05 -8.08 -6.94
C ILE A 72 7.31 -6.86 -7.81
N VAL A 73 7.23 -5.67 -7.21
CA VAL A 73 7.48 -4.39 -7.87
C VAL A 73 8.77 -3.75 -7.38
N ASN A 74 9.57 -3.28 -8.34
CA ASN A 74 10.77 -2.48 -8.09
C ASN A 74 10.55 -1.07 -8.60
N CYS A 75 10.70 -0.09 -7.72
CA CYS A 75 10.62 1.33 -8.08
C CYS A 75 11.38 2.19 -7.06
N GLN A 76 12.14 3.18 -7.53
CA GLN A 76 12.92 4.11 -6.70
C GLN A 76 13.85 3.42 -5.69
N GLY A 77 14.48 2.30 -6.06
CA GLY A 77 15.35 1.53 -5.17
C GLY A 77 14.65 0.68 -4.10
N TYR A 78 13.31 0.62 -4.09
CA TYR A 78 12.55 -0.26 -3.19
C TYR A 78 12.00 -1.47 -3.94
N THR A 79 12.13 -2.65 -3.32
CA THR A 79 11.48 -3.90 -3.75
C THR A 79 10.34 -4.25 -2.80
N ILE A 80 9.11 -4.32 -3.32
CA ILE A 80 7.89 -4.58 -2.54
C ILE A 80 7.12 -5.75 -3.15
N ARG A 81 6.66 -6.66 -2.29
CA ARG A 81 5.75 -7.74 -2.67
C ARG A 81 4.31 -7.25 -2.60
N LEU A 82 3.56 -7.46 -3.67
CA LEU A 82 2.15 -7.09 -3.80
C LEU A 82 1.22 -8.26 -3.50
N GLY A 83 -0.03 -7.96 -3.15
CA GLY A 83 -1.10 -8.93 -2.90
C GLY A 83 -1.32 -9.29 -1.44
N ASN A 84 -0.38 -8.99 -0.54
CA ASN A 84 -0.51 -9.37 0.87
C ASN A 84 -0.94 -8.23 1.80
N ALA A 85 -1.25 -7.05 1.28
CA ALA A 85 -1.50 -5.90 2.13
C ALA A 85 -2.49 -4.95 1.49
N GLU A 86 -2.89 -3.94 2.26
CA GLU A 86 -3.77 -2.88 1.82
C GLU A 86 -3.05 -1.54 1.85
N ILE A 87 -3.63 -0.56 1.17
CA ILE A 87 -3.28 0.85 1.27
C ILE A 87 -4.53 1.62 1.67
N ARG A 88 -4.31 2.80 2.24
CA ARG A 88 -5.36 3.79 2.48
C ARG A 88 -5.02 5.04 1.69
N VAL A 89 -5.95 5.53 0.89
CA VAL A 89 -5.80 6.81 0.18
C VAL A 89 -6.82 7.77 0.76
N VAL A 90 -6.34 8.90 1.28
CA VAL A 90 -7.19 9.86 1.98
C VAL A 90 -7.61 10.96 1.02
N ASP A 91 -8.92 11.16 0.88
CA ASP A 91 -9.51 12.31 0.21
C ASP A 91 -9.91 13.36 1.26
N SER A 92 -9.02 14.33 1.44
CA SER A 92 -9.24 15.44 2.38
C SER A 92 -10.37 16.39 1.96
N LYS A 93 -10.77 16.41 0.69
CA LYS A 93 -11.78 17.35 0.19
C LYS A 93 -13.18 16.84 0.52
N ASN A 94 -13.38 15.53 0.37
CA ASN A 94 -14.69 14.90 0.52
C ASN A 94 -14.84 14.09 1.82
N ASP A 95 -13.85 14.12 2.71
CA ASP A 95 -13.82 13.34 3.94
C ASP A 95 -14.04 11.83 3.70
N LYS A 96 -13.41 11.32 2.64
CA LYS A 96 -13.46 9.91 2.24
C LYS A 96 -12.09 9.27 2.39
N ILE A 97 -12.08 7.98 2.66
CA ILE A 97 -10.88 7.14 2.64
C ILE A 97 -11.13 6.01 1.64
N TYR A 98 -10.14 5.68 0.83
CA TYR A 98 -10.22 4.55 -0.08
C TYR A 98 -9.30 3.43 0.41
N ALA A 99 -9.88 2.25 0.62
CA ALA A 99 -9.20 1.04 0.97
C ALA A 99 -8.99 0.18 -0.28
N SER A 100 -7.73 -0.10 -0.59
CA SER A 100 -7.35 -0.85 -1.78
C SER A 100 -6.32 -1.91 -1.43
N PRO A 101 -6.31 -3.09 -2.07
CA PRO A 101 -5.15 -3.97 -1.97
C PRO A 101 -3.94 -3.24 -2.57
N ASN A 102 -2.75 -3.45 -2.01
CA ASN A 102 -1.51 -2.93 -2.62
C ASN A 102 -1.28 -3.50 -4.03
N LEU A 103 -1.94 -4.62 -4.37
CA LEU A 103 -1.98 -5.22 -5.69
C LEU A 103 -2.60 -4.34 -6.78
N ILE A 104 -3.38 -3.31 -6.42
CA ILE A 104 -3.95 -2.37 -7.39
C ILE A 104 -2.90 -1.82 -8.38
N MET A 105 -1.67 -1.60 -7.92
CA MET A 105 -0.59 -1.11 -8.77
C MET A 105 -0.29 -2.04 -9.94
N HIS A 106 -0.30 -3.36 -9.72
CA HIS A 106 -0.13 -4.36 -10.78
C HIS A 106 -1.30 -4.32 -11.76
N TYR A 107 -2.54 -4.22 -11.28
CA TYR A 107 -3.70 -4.15 -12.17
C TYR A 107 -3.65 -2.92 -13.09
N ILE A 108 -3.23 -1.77 -12.57
CA ILE A 108 -3.13 -0.55 -13.39
C ILE A 108 -2.00 -0.68 -14.41
N VAL A 109 -0.81 -1.12 -13.98
CA VAL A 109 0.39 -1.14 -14.83
C VAL A 109 0.35 -2.27 -15.88
N ASN A 110 -0.14 -3.45 -15.50
CA ASN A 110 -0.05 -4.64 -16.34
C ASN A 110 -1.35 -4.99 -17.06
N HIS A 111 -2.48 -4.58 -16.49
CA HIS A 111 -3.81 -4.94 -17.00
C HIS A 111 -4.63 -3.72 -17.44
N ASN A 112 -3.99 -2.54 -17.45
CA ASN A 112 -4.57 -1.25 -17.81
C ASN A 112 -5.86 -0.93 -17.05
N TYR A 113 -6.02 -1.45 -15.83
CA TYR A 113 -7.17 -1.13 -15.00
C TYR A 113 -7.23 0.38 -14.78
N LEU A 114 -8.41 0.96 -15.03
CA LEU A 114 -8.69 2.38 -14.82
C LEU A 114 -9.51 2.53 -13.52
N PRO A 115 -8.91 3.03 -12.42
CA PRO A 115 -9.63 3.26 -11.18
C PRO A 115 -10.70 4.35 -11.33
N PRO A 116 -11.69 4.41 -10.40
CA PRO A 116 -12.64 5.51 -10.36
C PRO A 116 -11.97 6.89 -10.27
N ASN A 117 -12.54 7.90 -10.92
CA ASN A 117 -11.99 9.26 -10.93
C ASN A 117 -11.79 9.85 -9.53
N GLU A 118 -12.70 9.59 -8.59
CA GLU A 118 -12.57 10.07 -7.21
C GLU A 118 -11.32 9.48 -6.51
N PHE A 119 -10.97 8.24 -6.83
CA PHE A 119 -9.73 7.62 -6.34
C PHE A 119 -8.51 8.24 -7.00
N ILE A 120 -8.58 8.49 -8.32
CA ILE A 120 -7.51 9.16 -9.07
C ILE A 120 -7.22 10.54 -8.46
N ASP A 121 -8.25 11.34 -8.23
CA ASP A 121 -8.14 12.67 -7.62
C ASP A 121 -7.54 12.60 -6.22
N ALA A 122 -7.98 11.64 -5.40
CA ALA A 122 -7.46 11.45 -4.04
C ALA A 122 -5.99 11.01 -4.03
N VAL A 123 -5.57 10.13 -4.95
CA VAL A 123 -4.17 9.77 -5.12
C VAL A 123 -3.36 10.97 -5.57
N MET A 124 -3.88 11.82 -6.45
CA MET A 124 -3.13 12.95 -7.01
C MET A 124 -3.00 14.11 -6.01
N LEU A 125 -4.09 14.48 -5.35
CA LEU A 125 -4.23 15.70 -4.56
C LEU A 125 -4.25 15.46 -3.04
N GLY A 126 -4.49 14.23 -2.61
CA GLY A 126 -4.61 13.88 -1.20
C GLY A 126 -3.29 13.95 -0.43
N PRO A 127 -3.36 13.98 0.91
CA PRO A 127 -2.18 13.92 1.76
C PRO A 127 -1.42 12.63 1.50
N LYS A 128 -0.11 12.77 1.31
CA LYS A 128 0.80 11.64 1.07
C LYS A 128 1.15 10.93 2.38
N PRO A 129 1.57 9.67 2.33
CA PRO A 129 1.92 8.91 3.53
C PRO A 129 3.07 9.47 4.39
N ASN A 130 3.88 10.38 3.84
CA ASN A 130 4.93 11.09 4.58
C ASN A 130 4.42 12.37 5.26
N SER A 131 3.15 12.74 5.07
CA SER A 131 2.56 13.93 5.69
C SER A 131 1.98 13.63 7.07
N GLU A 132 2.06 14.61 7.97
CA GLU A 132 1.47 14.52 9.32
C GLU A 132 -0.03 14.27 9.28
N LYS A 133 -0.75 14.93 8.35
CA LYS A 133 -2.19 14.77 8.16
C LYS A 133 -2.58 13.32 7.86
N TYR A 134 -1.84 12.65 6.97
CA TYR A 134 -2.06 11.24 6.69
C TYR A 134 -1.79 10.38 7.91
N GLY A 135 -0.67 10.64 8.61
CA GLY A 135 -0.30 9.93 9.84
C GLY A 135 -1.39 9.99 10.91
N SER A 136 -2.02 11.15 11.12
CA SER A 136 -3.13 11.29 12.05
C SER A 136 -4.35 10.45 11.67
N VAL A 137 -4.73 10.43 10.37
CA VAL A 137 -5.86 9.63 9.87
C VAL A 137 -5.58 8.14 9.99
N ILE A 138 -4.38 7.68 9.63
CA ILE A 138 -4.01 6.26 9.81
C ILE A 138 -3.97 5.88 11.28
N SER A 139 -3.45 6.77 12.13
CA SER A 139 -3.42 6.55 13.58
C SER A 139 -4.82 6.36 14.14
N SER A 140 -5.82 7.15 13.73
CA SER A 140 -7.21 6.95 14.19
C SER A 140 -7.78 5.61 13.73
N ILE A 141 -7.58 5.27 12.45
CA ILE A 141 -8.01 3.97 11.90
C ILE A 141 -7.39 2.80 12.67
N ILE A 142 -6.12 2.87 13.04
CA ILE A 142 -5.43 1.75 13.73
C ILE A 142 -5.74 1.74 15.24
N CYS A 143 -5.79 2.90 15.90
CA CYS A 143 -5.99 3.02 17.35
C CYS A 143 -7.40 2.66 17.81
N ASP A 144 -8.42 2.99 17.00
CA ASP A 144 -9.82 2.69 17.32
C ASP A 144 -10.13 1.17 17.33
N ASN A 145 -9.17 0.34 16.90
CA ASN A 145 -9.37 -1.07 16.62
C ASN A 145 -8.74 -2.04 17.65
N GLU A 146 -8.49 -1.60 18.88
CA GLU A 146 -8.18 -2.36 20.12
C GLU A 146 -7.07 -3.43 20.10
N ARG A 147 -6.42 -3.73 18.97
CA ARG A 147 -5.21 -4.56 18.94
C ARG A 147 -4.00 -3.67 19.27
N LYS A 148 -3.64 -3.65 20.56
CA LYS A 148 -2.34 -3.15 21.02
C LYS A 148 -1.24 -4.04 20.42
N PHE A 149 -0.76 -3.69 19.23
CA PHE A 149 0.46 -4.29 18.69
C PHE A 149 1.62 -3.91 19.60
N ARG A 150 2.35 -4.93 20.09
CA ARG A 150 3.53 -4.75 20.94
C ARG A 150 4.69 -4.30 20.06
N GLY A 151 4.82 -3.00 19.82
CA GLY A 151 6.09 -2.42 19.36
C GLY A 151 6.99 -2.22 20.56
N SER A 152 8.22 -2.75 20.50
CA SER A 152 9.24 -2.56 21.55
C SER A 152 9.93 -1.19 21.49
N ASP A 153 9.57 -0.36 20.51
CA ASP A 153 10.30 0.85 20.16
C ASP A 153 9.52 2.13 20.50
N TYR A 154 10.26 3.14 20.94
CA TYR A 154 9.74 4.44 21.34
C TYR A 154 9.72 5.40 20.14
N CYS A 155 8.64 6.16 20.02
CA CYS A 155 8.52 7.25 19.05
C CYS A 155 9.59 8.31 19.31
N LEU A 156 10.38 8.61 18.28
CA LEU A 156 11.44 9.63 18.36
C LEU A 156 10.93 11.07 18.57
N TYR A 157 9.62 11.30 18.42
CA TYR A 157 9.02 12.62 18.55
C TYR A 157 8.25 12.83 19.86
N CYS A 158 7.51 11.84 20.34
CA CYS A 158 6.68 11.97 21.55
C CYS A 158 7.03 10.97 22.66
N GLY A 159 8.01 10.08 22.43
CA GLY A 159 8.43 9.09 23.43
C GLY A 159 7.43 7.96 23.69
N SER A 160 6.31 7.90 22.96
CA SER A 160 5.33 6.81 23.12
C SER A 160 5.86 5.47 22.60
N ASN A 161 5.63 4.39 23.34
CA ASN A 161 5.90 3.03 22.90
C ASN A 161 4.78 2.43 22.02
N LYS A 162 3.72 3.20 21.74
CA LYS A 162 2.65 2.80 20.83
C LYS A 162 3.08 3.12 19.41
N THR A 163 3.63 2.12 18.72
CA THR A 163 4.14 2.27 17.35
C THR A 163 3.61 1.17 16.45
N TYR A 164 3.41 1.50 15.18
CA TYR A 164 2.99 0.58 14.13
C TYR A 164 4.11 0.41 13.10
N TYR A 165 4.41 -0.83 12.73
CA TYR A 165 5.40 -1.17 11.72
C TYR A 165 4.78 -1.12 10.31
N GLY A 166 5.30 -0.26 9.43
CA GLY A 166 5.22 -0.46 7.99
C GLY A 166 6.45 -1.28 7.58
N PHE A 167 6.28 -2.49 7.05
CA PHE A 167 7.40 -3.44 7.04
C PHE A 167 8.58 -3.06 6.14
N SER A 168 9.73 -3.59 6.58
CA SER A 168 11.05 -3.67 5.97
C SER A 168 11.13 -4.58 4.75
N HIS A 169 12.09 -4.26 3.88
CA HIS A 169 12.59 -5.12 2.81
C HIS A 169 12.89 -6.54 3.32
N ARG A 170 12.33 -7.55 2.63
CA ARG A 170 12.85 -8.90 2.67
C ARG A 170 13.75 -9.06 1.44
N ASN A 171 15.02 -9.34 1.65
CA ASN A 171 15.89 -9.88 0.61
C ASN A 171 15.41 -11.31 0.32
N ASP A 172 14.48 -11.46 -0.62
CA ASP A 172 14.12 -12.77 -1.14
C ASP A 172 15.20 -13.15 -2.17
N ASN A 173 16.18 -13.96 -1.74
CA ASN A 173 17.23 -14.54 -2.59
C ASN A 173 16.75 -15.77 -3.40
N ASP A 174 15.43 -15.97 -3.59
CA ASP A 174 14.90 -17.11 -4.36
C ASP A 174 14.36 -16.64 -5.72
N GLU A 175 15.22 -16.75 -6.74
CA GLU A 175 14.97 -16.39 -8.14
C GLU A 175 14.10 -17.39 -8.92
N SER A 176 13.62 -18.48 -8.32
CA SER A 176 13.13 -19.61 -9.11
C SER A 176 11.71 -19.51 -9.67
N ASP A 177 10.87 -18.53 -9.27
CA ASP A 177 9.50 -18.36 -9.83
C ASP A 177 8.97 -16.91 -9.80
N SER A 178 9.85 -15.93 -9.63
CA SER A 178 9.48 -14.52 -9.41
C SER A 178 9.41 -13.75 -10.74
N LYS A 179 8.24 -13.20 -11.10
CA LYS A 179 8.19 -12.14 -12.12
C LYS A 179 8.68 -10.85 -11.46
N ILE A 180 9.96 -10.54 -11.66
CA ILE A 180 10.53 -9.23 -11.32
C ILE A 180 9.82 -8.21 -12.21
N LEU A 181 8.90 -7.40 -11.65
CA LEU A 181 8.40 -6.25 -12.38
C LEU A 181 9.53 -5.23 -12.45
N ILE A 182 10.17 -5.15 -13.61
CA ILE A 182 10.91 -3.97 -14.04
C ILE A 182 9.84 -3.01 -14.55
N THR A 183 9.30 -2.18 -13.67
CA THR A 183 8.52 -1.02 -14.12
C THR A 183 9.50 -0.09 -14.80
N SER A 184 9.49 -0.06 -16.13
CA SER A 184 10.42 0.76 -16.91
C SER A 184 9.99 2.22 -16.87
N TYR A 185 10.13 2.84 -15.70
CA TYR A 185 10.37 4.27 -15.63
C TYR A 185 11.89 4.45 -15.73
N LYS A 186 12.39 4.58 -16.96
CA LYS A 186 13.83 4.80 -17.18
C LYS A 186 14.20 6.20 -16.72
N GLU A 187 14.98 6.28 -15.66
CA GLU A 187 16.32 6.87 -15.73
C GLU A 187 17.27 5.97 -14.93
N THR A 188 17.83 4.96 -15.63
CA THR A 188 19.03 4.19 -15.26
C THR A 188 19.14 3.66 -13.82
N ASP A 189 18.30 2.71 -13.41
CA ASP A 189 18.54 1.95 -12.18
C ASP A 189 19.13 0.57 -12.50
N THR A 190 20.46 0.48 -12.46
CA THR A 190 21.16 -0.80 -12.25
C THR A 190 20.77 -1.34 -10.88
N VAL A 191 20.36 -2.62 -10.83
CA VAL A 191 20.15 -3.39 -9.60
C VAL A 191 21.47 -3.46 -8.84
N ASN A 192 21.75 -2.46 -8.02
CA ASN A 192 22.83 -2.53 -7.06
C ASN A 192 22.39 -3.48 -5.96
N LYS A 193 23.12 -4.60 -5.82
CA LYS A 193 23.04 -5.51 -4.67
C LYS A 193 23.07 -4.66 -3.39
N LEU A 194 21.91 -4.56 -2.71
CA LEU A 194 21.76 -3.81 -1.46
C LEU A 194 22.61 -4.49 -0.38
N LYS A 195 23.69 -3.81 0.02
CA LYS A 195 24.42 -4.09 1.26
C LYS A 195 23.71 -3.45 2.44
N GLU A 196 23.41 -4.27 3.44
CA GLU A 196 23.41 -4.02 4.89
C GLU A 196 23.15 -2.57 5.35
N ASN A 197 21.86 -2.25 5.56
CA ASN A 197 21.31 -1.42 6.64
C ASN A 197 19.79 -1.41 6.48
N THR A 198 19.13 -2.48 6.94
CA THR A 198 17.68 -2.62 6.80
C THR A 198 16.99 -1.58 7.69
N LEU A 199 16.41 -0.55 7.08
CA LEU A 199 15.61 0.46 7.79
C LEU A 199 14.14 0.02 7.82
N GLN A 200 13.46 0.26 8.94
CA GLN A 200 12.03 0.02 9.13
C GLN A 200 11.31 1.35 9.35
N ASP A 201 10.23 1.59 8.60
CA ASP A 201 9.38 2.75 8.79
C ASP A 201 8.28 2.49 9.83
N LYS A 202 8.12 3.43 10.76
CA LYS A 202 7.17 3.33 11.87
C LYS A 202 6.27 4.55 11.93
N ILE A 203 5.00 4.31 12.25
CA ILE A 203 4.03 5.35 12.57
C ILE A 203 3.80 5.32 14.08
N CYS A 204 3.97 6.45 14.74
CA CYS A 204 3.55 6.59 16.12
C CYS A 204 2.03 6.64 16.20
N LEU A 205 1.45 5.70 16.92
CA LEU A 205 0.01 5.62 17.14
C LEU A 205 -0.52 6.65 18.16
N GLU A 206 0.38 7.36 18.83
CA GLU A 206 0.01 8.43 19.76
C GLU A 206 -0.02 9.80 19.08
N CYS A 207 1.05 10.16 18.34
CA CYS A 207 1.16 11.47 17.73
C CYS A 207 0.99 11.48 16.20
N GLY A 208 0.75 10.33 15.57
CA GLY A 208 0.66 10.17 14.11
C GLY A 208 1.99 10.39 13.37
N LYS A 209 3.05 10.86 14.04
CA LYS A 209 4.33 11.15 13.40
C LYS A 209 5.04 9.87 12.98
N ARG A 210 5.69 9.97 11.84
CA ARG A 210 6.39 8.86 11.20
C ARG A 210 7.90 9.00 11.35
N PHE A 211 8.57 7.90 11.71
CA PHE A 211 10.01 7.84 11.89
C PHE A 211 10.56 6.51 11.39
N THR A 212 11.83 6.50 11.03
CA THR A 212 12.52 5.31 10.57
C THR A 212 13.46 4.82 11.66
N VAL A 213 13.54 3.51 11.88
CA VAL A 213 14.51 2.89 12.80
C VAL A 213 15.33 1.83 12.08
N PRO A 214 16.55 1.54 12.54
CA PRO A 214 17.27 0.33 12.13
C PRO A 214 16.47 -0.94 12.51
N TYR A 215 16.57 -1.98 11.67
CA TYR A 215 16.08 -3.34 11.96
C TYR A 215 16.91 -3.99 13.07
#